data_AF-A0AAW4ER82-F1
#
_entry.id   AF-A0AAW4ER82-F1
#
_cell.length_a   1.000
_cell.length_b   1.000
_cell.length_c   1.000
_cell.angle_alpha   90.00
_cell.angle_beta   90.00
_cell.angle_gamma   90.00
#
_symmetry.space_group_name_H-M   'P 1'
#
loop_
_entity.id
_entity.type
_entity.pdbx_description
1 polymer ?
#
loop_
_entity_poly.entity_id
_entity_poly.type
_entity_poly.pdbx_seq_one_letter_code
_entity_poly.pdbx_strand_id
1 'polypeptide(L)'
;MITRNWKAALAAMLLSLPLVPASASGDLFYFEAGQGDVVFTLMLVGREDPGAVNVSWKGLSIPQPPNVQRRYYIEFDRARRQAYVRPLRHDGLPWFEMDVSGKRGNVLIAGRRLQGSADWTVQ
;
A
#
# COMPACT_ATOMS: atom_id res chain seq x y z
N MET A 1 21.87 -9.11 56.00
CA MET A 1 21.27 -7.99 55.24
C MET A 1 21.77 -8.06 53.80
N ILE A 2 20.99 -8.63 52.88
CA ILE A 2 21.31 -8.60 51.45
C ILE A 2 20.65 -7.34 50.89
N THR A 3 21.35 -6.22 51.00
CA THR A 3 20.91 -4.98 50.36
C THR A 3 21.11 -5.08 48.85
N ARG A 4 19.96 -5.23 48.18
CA ARG A 4 19.52 -4.26 47.17
C ARG A 4 20.55 -4.00 46.05
N ASN A 5 20.61 -4.86 45.04
CA ASN A 5 21.16 -4.49 43.72
C ASN A 5 20.37 -5.07 42.54
N TRP A 6 19.15 -5.54 42.76
CA TRP A 6 18.27 -6.01 41.68
C TRP A 6 18.00 -4.95 40.62
N LYS A 7 17.95 -3.66 41.00
CA LYS A 7 17.84 -2.52 40.09
C LYS A 7 19.04 -2.37 39.15
N ALA A 8 20.26 -2.63 39.66
CA ALA A 8 21.48 -2.57 38.88
C ALA A 8 21.57 -3.74 37.89
N ALA A 9 21.16 -4.93 38.32
CA ALA A 9 21.05 -6.10 37.44
C ALA A 9 20.01 -5.89 36.33
N LEU A 10 18.85 -5.30 36.65
CA LEU A 10 17.82 -4.98 35.66
C LEU A 10 18.30 -3.95 34.63
N ALA A 11 19.05 -2.93 35.08
CA ALA A 11 19.61 -1.90 34.21
C ALA A 11 20.67 -2.46 33.25
N ALA A 12 21.54 -3.36 33.73
CA ALA A 12 22.54 -4.03 32.89
C ALA A 12 21.89 -4.96 31.84
N MET A 13 20.76 -5.59 32.20
CA MET A 13 20.00 -6.44 31.28
C MET A 13 19.26 -5.64 30.19
N LEU A 14 18.78 -4.44 30.51
CA LEU A 14 18.17 -3.52 29.54
C LEU A 14 19.19 -2.95 28.55
N LEU A 15 20.43 -2.72 28.98
CA LEU A 15 21.52 -2.19 28.13
C LEU A 15 22.15 -3.24 27.19
N SER A 16 21.91 -4.52 27.44
CA SER A 16 22.39 -5.64 26.61
C SER A 16 21.35 -6.13 25.60
N LEU A 17 20.15 -5.52 25.59
CA LEU A 17 19.19 -5.76 24.53
C LEU A 17 19.74 -5.19 23.22
N PRO A 18 19.87 -6.00 22.15
CA PRO A 18 20.19 -5.45 20.85
C PRO A 18 19.11 -4.44 20.48
N LEU A 19 19.52 -3.19 20.21
CA LEU A 19 18.66 -2.22 19.52
C LEU A 19 18.42 -2.76 18.12
N VAL A 20 17.45 -3.65 17.98
CA VAL A 20 16.86 -3.94 16.68
C VAL A 20 16.21 -2.63 16.24
N PRO A 21 16.58 -2.06 15.09
CA PRO A 21 15.91 -0.85 14.62
C PRO A 21 14.43 -1.19 14.49
N ALA A 22 13.60 -0.47 15.24
CA ALA A 22 12.17 -0.43 15.01
C ALA A 22 11.94 0.32 13.68
N SER A 23 12.13 -0.40 12.57
CA SER A 23 11.83 0.09 11.23
C SER A 23 10.34 -0.05 11.00
N ALA A 24 9.59 1.02 11.27
CA ALA A 24 8.24 1.19 10.77
C ALA A 24 8.30 2.02 9.48
N SER A 25 7.95 1.39 8.36
CA SER A 25 7.22 2.06 7.29
C SER A 25 6.27 1.01 6.74
N GLY A 26 5.00 1.10 7.13
CA GLY A 26 3.98 0.10 6.81
C GLY A 26 3.66 0.04 5.31
N ASP A 27 3.94 1.10 4.57
CA ASP A 27 3.52 1.24 3.18
C ASP A 27 4.65 0.82 2.24
N LEU A 28 4.41 -0.23 1.46
CA LEU A 28 5.32 -0.73 0.42
C LEU A 28 5.18 0.07 -0.88
N PHE A 29 3.97 0.56 -1.13
CA PHE A 29 3.61 1.29 -2.34
C PHE A 29 2.39 2.18 -2.08
N TYR A 30 2.44 3.39 -2.61
CA TYR A 30 1.34 4.33 -2.63
C TYR A 30 1.14 4.88 -4.03
N PHE A 31 -0.10 4.92 -4.49
CA PHE A 31 -0.48 5.56 -5.74
C PHE A 31 -1.72 6.41 -5.54
N GLU A 32 -1.68 7.63 -6.07
CA GLU A 32 -2.81 8.55 -6.08
C GLU A 32 -2.98 9.15 -7.48
N ALA A 33 -4.20 9.16 -7.97
CA ALA A 33 -4.57 9.80 -9.23
C ALA A 33 -5.89 10.56 -9.06
N GLY A 34 -6.02 11.70 -9.73
CA GLY A 34 -7.24 12.48 -9.66
C GLY A 34 -7.49 13.33 -10.90
N GLN A 35 -8.76 13.55 -11.20
CA GLN A 35 -9.22 14.47 -12.24
C GLN A 35 -10.62 14.99 -11.89
N GLY A 36 -10.74 16.30 -11.69
CA GLY A 36 -12.02 16.93 -11.33
C GLY A 36 -12.53 16.44 -9.98
N ASP A 37 -13.74 15.88 -9.96
CA ASP A 37 -14.37 15.32 -8.76
C ASP A 37 -13.94 13.88 -8.47
N VAL A 38 -13.12 13.29 -9.33
CA VAL A 38 -12.65 11.92 -9.22
C VAL A 38 -11.28 11.85 -8.57
N VAL A 39 -11.17 11.08 -7.49
CA VAL A 39 -9.89 10.73 -6.84
C VAL A 39 -9.82 9.22 -6.70
N PHE A 40 -8.64 8.65 -6.91
CA PHE A 40 -8.31 7.23 -6.73
C PHE A 40 -7.04 7.11 -5.89
N THR A 41 -7.06 6.24 -4.90
CA THR A 41 -5.90 5.90 -4.09
C THR A 41 -5.76 4.40 -3.97
N LEU A 42 -4.53 3.90 -4.14
CA LEU A 42 -4.15 2.51 -3.86
C LEU A 42 -2.96 2.51 -2.92
N MET A 43 -3.08 1.77 -1.83
CA MET A 43 -2.02 1.60 -0.84
C MET A 43 -1.80 0.12 -0.58
N LEU A 44 -0.54 -0.32 -0.68
CA LEU A 44 -0.10 -1.66 -0.33
C LEU A 44 0.66 -1.62 1.00
N VAL A 45 0.16 -2.32 2.00
CA VAL A 45 0.70 -2.29 3.37
C VAL A 45 1.13 -3.69 3.81
N GLY A 46 2.37 -3.90 4.23
CA GLY A 46 2.83 -5.22 4.69
C GLY A 46 4.35 -5.42 4.74
N ARG A 47 4.77 -6.60 5.22
CA ARG A 47 6.20 -7.01 5.28
C ARG A 47 6.63 -7.90 4.11
N GLU A 48 5.72 -8.74 3.61
CA GLU A 48 5.95 -9.68 2.50
C GLU A 48 4.69 -9.73 1.63
N ASP A 49 4.89 -9.98 0.33
CA ASP A 49 3.85 -9.91 -0.69
C ASP A 49 2.72 -10.95 -0.51
N PRO A 50 1.44 -10.62 -0.77
CA PRO A 50 0.87 -9.29 -0.87
C PRO A 50 0.21 -8.93 0.46
N GLY A 51 0.64 -7.81 1.02
CA GLY A 51 -0.08 -7.12 2.08
C GLY A 51 -1.52 -6.75 1.69
N ALA A 52 -2.24 -6.09 2.60
CA ALA A 52 -3.60 -5.63 2.30
C ALA A 52 -3.58 -4.54 1.21
N VAL A 53 -4.45 -4.67 0.20
CA VAL A 53 -4.67 -3.64 -0.83
C VAL A 53 -5.89 -2.83 -0.44
N ASN A 54 -5.66 -1.60 -0.01
CA ASN A 54 -6.73 -0.65 0.25
C ASN A 54 -6.94 0.22 -0.99
N VAL A 55 -8.17 0.21 -1.49
CA VAL A 55 -8.57 1.03 -2.64
C VAL A 55 -9.69 1.94 -2.21
N SER A 56 -9.53 3.23 -2.45
CA SER A 56 -10.59 4.22 -2.28
C SER A 56 -10.72 5.04 -3.54
N TRP A 57 -11.96 5.35 -3.90
CA TRP A 57 -12.25 6.36 -4.91
C TRP A 57 -13.51 7.14 -4.54
N LYS A 58 -13.54 8.40 -4.96
CA LYS A 58 -14.69 9.30 -4.77
C LYS A 58 -15.01 9.98 -6.09
N GLY A 59 -16.29 10.23 -6.36
CA GLY A 59 -16.77 10.97 -7.53
C GLY A 59 -18.28 10.76 -7.70
N LEU A 60 -19.02 11.80 -8.10
CA LEU A 60 -20.49 11.76 -8.19
C LEU A 60 -21.02 10.75 -9.22
N SER A 61 -20.15 10.34 -10.14
CA SER A 61 -20.45 9.49 -11.30
C SER A 61 -19.75 8.12 -11.25
N ILE A 62 -19.05 7.79 -10.16
CA ILE A 62 -18.45 6.46 -9.99
C ILE A 62 -19.35 5.64 -9.08
N PRO A 63 -19.78 4.44 -9.49
CA PRO A 63 -20.45 3.52 -8.58
C PRO A 63 -19.59 3.40 -7.31
N GLN A 64 -20.14 3.74 -6.15
CA GLN A 64 -19.52 3.36 -4.88
C GLN A 64 -19.27 1.86 -5.00
N PRO A 65 -18.05 1.36 -4.69
CA PRO A 65 -17.84 -0.07 -4.71
C PRO A 65 -18.91 -0.64 -3.79
N PRO A 66 -19.83 -1.49 -4.28
CA PRO A 66 -20.58 -2.32 -3.36
C PRO A 66 -19.53 -3.12 -2.57
N ASN A 67 -19.90 -3.84 -1.52
CA ASN A 67 -19.01 -4.81 -0.87
C ASN A 67 -18.65 -5.99 -1.83
N VAL A 68 -18.23 -5.69 -3.07
CA VAL A 68 -17.84 -6.60 -4.13
C VAL A 68 -16.37 -6.85 -3.93
N GLN A 69 -16.09 -7.98 -3.29
CA GLN A 69 -14.75 -8.51 -3.23
C GLN A 69 -14.33 -8.92 -4.64
N ARG A 70 -13.55 -8.07 -5.30
CA ARG A 70 -12.99 -8.28 -6.63
C ARG A 70 -11.64 -8.97 -6.51
N ARG A 71 -11.38 -9.94 -7.40
CA ARG A 71 -10.04 -10.53 -7.53
C ARG A 71 -9.29 -9.82 -8.65
N TYR A 72 -8.07 -9.39 -8.33
CA TYR A 72 -7.16 -8.74 -9.24
C TYR A 72 -5.92 -9.61 -9.44
N TYR A 73 -5.41 -9.61 -10.67
CA TYR A 73 -4.00 -9.89 -10.91
C TYR A 73 -3.21 -8.65 -10.52
N ILE A 74 -2.14 -8.88 -9.76
CA ILE A 74 -1.28 -7.82 -9.24
C ILE A 74 0.16 -8.27 -9.48
N GLU A 75 0.94 -7.41 -10.13
CA GLU A 75 2.39 -7.55 -10.29
C GLU A 75 3.05 -6.28 -9.74
N PHE A 76 3.94 -6.45 -8.76
CA PHE A 76 4.72 -5.36 -8.17
C PHE A 76 6.21 -5.68 -8.26
N ASP A 77 6.92 -4.98 -9.14
CA ASP A 77 8.38 -5.02 -9.21
C ASP A 77 8.95 -3.73 -8.60
N ARG A 78 9.30 -3.79 -7.32
CA ARG A 78 9.88 -2.65 -6.59
C ARG A 78 11.27 -2.28 -7.09
N ALA A 79 12.05 -3.25 -7.59
CA ALA A 79 13.39 -3.00 -8.10
C ALA A 79 13.35 -2.17 -9.39
N ARG A 80 12.38 -2.46 -10.26
CA ARG A 80 12.13 -1.69 -11.50
C ARG A 80 11.15 -0.54 -11.32
N ARG A 81 10.52 -0.42 -10.14
CA ARG A 81 9.44 0.54 -9.85
C ARG A 81 8.30 0.40 -10.86
N GLN A 82 7.83 -0.82 -11.06
CA GLN A 82 6.73 -1.15 -11.96
C GLN A 82 5.59 -1.80 -11.16
N ALA A 83 4.36 -1.35 -11.41
CA ALA A 83 3.17 -1.96 -10.84
C ALA A 83 2.09 -2.11 -11.89
N TYR A 84 1.50 -3.30 -11.92
CA TYR A 84 0.41 -3.65 -12.81
C TYR A 84 -0.72 -4.25 -11.99
N VAL A 85 -1.92 -3.67 -12.11
CA VAL A 85 -3.14 -4.22 -11.50
C VAL A 85 -4.20 -4.36 -12.57
N ARG A 86 -4.78 -5.56 -12.69
CA ARG A 86 -5.81 -5.89 -13.68
C ARG A 86 -6.90 -6.75 -13.05
N PRO A 87 -8.19 -6.53 -13.38
CA PRO A 87 -9.24 -7.42 -12.90
C PRO A 87 -9.08 -8.79 -13.56
N LEU A 88 -9.33 -9.88 -12.83
CA LEU A 88 -9.28 -11.22 -13.43
C LEU A 88 -10.46 -11.49 -14.38
N ARG A 89 -11.54 -10.69 -14.29
CA ARG A 89 -12.77 -10.84 -15.08
C ARG A 89 -13.37 -9.48 -15.40
N HIS A 90 -13.90 -9.35 -16.62
CA HIS A 90 -14.69 -8.21 -17.07
C HIS A 90 -16.17 -8.63 -17.21
N ASP A 91 -16.85 -8.75 -16.08
CA ASP A 91 -18.22 -9.28 -15.94
C ASP A 91 -19.27 -8.18 -15.69
N GLY A 92 -19.00 -6.95 -16.11
CA GLY A 92 -19.92 -5.80 -15.98
C GLY A 92 -20.03 -5.19 -14.58
N LEU A 93 -19.46 -5.81 -13.54
CA LEU A 93 -19.34 -5.20 -12.22
C LEU A 93 -18.23 -4.12 -12.21
N PRO A 94 -18.19 -3.18 -11.24
CA PRO A 94 -17.15 -2.14 -11.18
C PRO A 94 -15.72 -2.72 -11.10
N TRP A 95 -14.77 -2.12 -11.82
CA TRP A 95 -13.35 -2.53 -11.84
C TRP A 95 -12.44 -1.34 -12.07
N PHE A 96 -11.15 -1.52 -11.82
CA PHE A 96 -10.09 -0.59 -12.22
C PHE A 96 -8.89 -1.33 -12.82
N GLU A 97 -8.11 -0.64 -13.64
CA GLU A 97 -6.81 -1.12 -14.14
C GLU A 97 -5.76 -0.07 -13.84
N MET A 98 -4.57 -0.48 -13.38
CA MET A 98 -3.51 0.45 -13.02
C MET A 98 -2.18 0.04 -13.66
N ASP A 99 -1.50 1.03 -14.23
CA ASP A 99 -0.15 0.90 -14.78
C ASP A 99 0.75 1.97 -14.18
N VAL A 100 1.81 1.56 -13.51
CA VAL A 100 2.79 2.47 -12.94
C VAL A 100 4.19 2.12 -13.45
N SER A 101 4.92 3.16 -13.84
CA SER A 101 6.33 3.07 -14.19
C SER A 101 7.10 4.23 -13.57
N GLY A 102 8.07 3.91 -12.70
CA GLY A 102 8.75 4.91 -11.90
C GLY A 102 7.74 5.65 -11.00
N LYS A 103 7.84 6.98 -10.94
CA LYS A 103 7.03 7.80 -10.03
C LYS A 103 5.66 8.21 -10.58
N ARG A 104 5.25 7.68 -11.73
CA ARG A 104 4.01 8.07 -12.40
C ARG A 104 3.28 6.85 -12.93
N GLY A 105 1.97 7.00 -13.08
CA GLY A 105 1.15 5.96 -13.65
C GLY A 105 -0.20 6.46 -14.09
N ASN A 106 -1.01 5.53 -14.56
CA ASN A 106 -2.39 5.78 -14.92
C ASN A 106 -3.28 4.73 -14.27
N VAL A 107 -4.49 5.13 -13.91
CA VAL A 107 -5.56 4.22 -13.55
C VAL A 107 -6.75 4.45 -14.48
N LEU A 108 -7.29 3.37 -15.02
CA LEU A 108 -8.57 3.35 -15.71
C LEU A 108 -9.63 2.89 -14.71
N ILE A 109 -10.60 3.75 -14.41
CA ILE A 109 -11.70 3.44 -13.50
C ILE A 109 -12.99 4.06 -14.02
N ALA A 110 -14.07 3.28 -14.06
CA ALA A 110 -15.37 3.71 -14.59
C ALA A 110 -15.29 4.40 -15.98
N GLY A 111 -14.42 3.88 -16.86
CA GLY A 111 -14.20 4.43 -18.20
C GLY A 111 -13.38 5.72 -18.25
N ARG A 112 -12.90 6.23 -17.12
CA ARG A 112 -12.04 7.42 -17.04
C ARG A 112 -10.60 7.03 -16.78
N ARG A 113 -9.68 7.58 -17.57
CA ARG A 113 -8.24 7.42 -17.35
C ARG A 113 -7.73 8.60 -16.54
N LEU A 114 -7.23 8.33 -15.35
CA LEU A 114 -6.62 9.30 -14.44
C LEU A 114 -5.12 9.10 -14.46
N GLN A 115 -4.36 10.19 -14.55
CA GLN A 115 -2.93 10.16 -14.36
C GLN A 115 -2.61 10.44 -12.89
N GLY A 116 -1.62 9.74 -12.36
CA GLY A 116 -1.26 9.82 -10.95
C GLY A 116 0.23 9.76 -10.69
N SER A 117 0.58 10.02 -9.44
CA SER A 117 1.91 9.85 -8.88
C SER A 117 2.00 8.57 -8.07
N ALA A 118 3.17 7.95 -8.09
CA ALA A 118 3.48 6.76 -7.32
C ALA A 118 4.70 7.01 -6.43
N ASP A 119 4.57 6.61 -5.16
CA ASP A 119 5.63 6.60 -4.19
C ASP A 119 5.97 5.17 -3.79
N TRP A 120 7.27 4.89 -3.78
CA TRP A 120 7.82 3.56 -3.59
C TRP A 120 8.68 3.55 -2.34
N THR A 121 8.35 2.68 -1.40
CA THR A 121 9.26 2.37 -0.30
C THR A 121 10.19 1.25 -0.76
N VAL A 122 11.37 1.64 -1.22
CA VAL A 122 12.46 0.71 -1.52
C VAL A 122 13.27 0.53 -0.24
N GLN A 123 13.36 -0.70 0.28
CA GLN A 123 14.30 -1.06 1.35
C GLN A 123 15.64 -1.46 0.74
#